data_AF-A0A2T4DG48-F1
#
_entry.id   AF-A0A2T4DG48-F1
#
_cell.length_a   1.000
_cell.length_b   1.000
_cell.length_c   1.000
_cell.angle_alpha   90.00
_cell.angle_beta   90.00
_cell.angle_gamma   90.00
#
_symmetry.space_group_name_H-M   'P 1'
#
loop_
_entity.id
_entity.type
_entity.pdbx_description
1 polymer ?
#
loop_
_entity_poly.entity_id
_entity_poly.type
_entity_poly.pdbx_seq_one_letter_code
_entity_poly.pdbx_strand_id
1 'polypeptide(L)'
;MIRNSLYTFFTVGVLLCIFSYNVMASKDDSSLRTTIHLLDYISRDYTAAVQNGQVIDEAEFAEMQEFSDKVYLLIEESDLPQDNKLLILSQLKELGKQIENKSPHKSISTLAQKARREIIKTTGLKTAPLIWPDLKNGKSLYVQNCTSCHGVNGSGDGRLAAGLKPAPTNFLNANLMQEISPFQAYNTIKLGVEGTAMQSFATLSDKEIWDLAFYIKSLRFTTQADQNTELQQKFDLANNTVNLEEVATLSDVELLKSLRNDYSADTELLLMGLRTQFPGDN
;
A
#
# COMPACT_ATOMS: atom_id res chain seq x y z
N MET A 1 66.42 -45.28 21.64
CA MET A 1 66.26 -44.27 20.57
C MET A 1 64.90 -44.53 19.93
N ILE A 2 64.14 -43.46 19.67
CA ILE A 2 62.86 -43.40 18.96
C ILE A 2 61.59 -43.50 19.84
N ARG A 3 60.93 -42.34 19.86
CA ARG A 3 59.71 -41.87 20.52
C ARG A 3 58.66 -41.74 19.40
N ASN A 4 57.45 -42.26 19.54
CA ASN A 4 56.28 -41.98 18.69
C ASN A 4 55.03 -42.33 19.53
N SER A 5 54.33 -41.37 20.16
CA SER A 5 53.44 -40.33 19.61
C SER A 5 52.34 -40.91 18.71
N LEU A 6 51.17 -41.15 19.31
CA LEU A 6 49.91 -41.38 18.61
C LEU A 6 48.89 -40.42 19.23
N TYR A 7 48.62 -39.36 18.47
CA TYR A 7 47.62 -38.35 18.74
C TYR A 7 46.23 -38.94 18.56
N THR A 8 45.44 -38.94 19.62
CA THR A 8 44.01 -39.25 19.57
C THR A 8 43.28 -38.04 18.98
N PHE A 9 42.85 -38.14 17.72
CA PHE A 9 41.97 -37.16 17.09
C PHE A 9 40.58 -37.22 17.77
N PHE A 10 40.23 -36.17 18.52
CA PHE A 10 38.86 -35.96 19.01
C PHE A 10 38.19 -34.94 18.08
N THR A 11 37.52 -35.41 17.04
CA THR A 11 36.70 -34.56 16.17
C THR A 11 35.38 -34.25 16.89
N VAL A 12 35.30 -33.05 17.46
CA VAL A 12 34.05 -32.49 17.98
C VAL A 12 33.14 -32.16 16.79
N GLY A 13 32.14 -33.01 16.55
CA GLY A 13 31.06 -32.72 15.61
C GLY A 13 30.16 -31.61 16.15
N VAL A 14 30.33 -30.39 15.64
CA VAL A 14 29.38 -29.29 15.89
C VAL A 14 28.14 -29.56 15.04
N LEU A 15 27.07 -30.01 15.70
CA LEU A 15 25.75 -30.12 15.10
C LEU A 15 25.19 -28.70 14.91
N LEU A 16 25.37 -28.13 13.72
CA LEU A 16 24.74 -26.87 13.34
C LEU A 16 23.25 -27.14 13.10
N CYS A 17 22.43 -26.93 14.13
CA CYS A 17 20.98 -26.84 13.98
C CYS A 17 20.68 -25.57 13.18
N ILE A 18 20.56 -25.70 11.85
CA ILE A 18 20.00 -24.66 11.00
C ILE A 18 18.51 -24.64 11.30
N PHE A 19 18.08 -23.76 12.20
CA PHE A 19 16.69 -23.35 12.29
C PHE A 19 16.34 -22.62 11.00
N SER A 20 15.76 -23.34 10.05
CA SER A 20 15.09 -22.74 8.90
C SER A 20 13.86 -22.00 9.42
N TYR A 21 13.98 -20.69 9.64
CA TYR A 21 12.81 -19.84 9.76
C TYR A 21 12.10 -19.83 8.42
N ASN A 22 11.11 -20.70 8.26
CA ASN A 22 10.10 -20.53 7.24
C ASN A 22 9.33 -19.25 7.59
N VAL A 23 9.68 -18.15 6.95
CA VAL A 23 8.83 -16.95 6.93
C VAL A 23 7.67 -17.26 5.99
N MET A 24 6.70 -18.04 6.46
CA MET A 24 5.35 -17.95 5.92
C MET A 24 4.72 -16.74 6.58
N ALA A 25 4.34 -15.73 5.80
CA ALA A 25 3.47 -14.67 6.32
C ALA A 25 2.26 -15.34 6.99
N SER A 26 2.01 -15.03 8.26
CA SER A 26 0.95 -15.68 9.02
C SER A 26 -0.41 -15.35 8.38
N LYS A 27 -1.39 -16.24 8.55
CA LYS A 27 -2.77 -15.99 8.14
C LYS A 27 -3.26 -14.64 8.71
N ASP A 28 -2.83 -14.30 9.91
CA ASP A 28 -3.12 -13.03 10.57
C ASP A 28 -2.54 -11.83 9.84
N ASP A 29 -1.29 -11.88 9.38
CA ASP A 29 -0.70 -10.78 8.60
C ASP A 29 -1.50 -10.51 7.31
N SER A 30 -2.00 -11.57 6.66
CA SER A 30 -2.87 -11.43 5.48
C SER A 30 -4.23 -10.82 5.83
N SER A 31 -4.87 -11.31 6.90
CA SER A 31 -6.13 -10.76 7.42
C SER A 31 -5.99 -9.29 7.81
N LEU A 32 -4.92 -8.93 8.52
CA LEU A 32 -4.64 -7.55 8.95
C LEU A 32 -4.35 -6.63 7.76
N ARG A 33 -3.63 -7.11 6.73
CA ARG A 33 -3.45 -6.37 5.47
C ARG A 33 -4.78 -6.16 4.75
N THR A 34 -5.62 -7.19 4.72
CA THR A 34 -6.97 -7.10 4.15
C THR A 34 -7.80 -6.08 4.91
N THR A 35 -7.77 -6.10 6.25
CA THR A 35 -8.44 -5.11 7.09
C THR A 35 -7.99 -3.70 6.76
N ILE A 36 -6.68 -3.45 6.69
CA ILE A 36 -6.16 -2.12 6.35
C ILE A 36 -6.60 -1.70 4.94
N HIS A 37 -6.53 -2.61 3.97
CA HIS A 37 -6.97 -2.33 2.60
C HIS A 37 -8.45 -1.95 2.51
N LEU A 38 -9.33 -2.69 3.19
CA LEU A 38 -10.77 -2.39 3.23
C LEU A 38 -11.07 -1.08 3.96
N LEU A 39 -10.34 -0.76 5.05
CA LEU A 39 -10.45 0.54 5.72
C LEU A 39 -10.03 1.70 4.81
N ASP A 40 -8.95 1.51 4.04
CA ASP A 40 -8.50 2.48 3.05
C ASP A 40 -9.55 2.67 1.94
N TYR A 41 -10.20 1.59 1.50
CA TYR A 41 -11.29 1.63 0.51
C TYR A 41 -12.51 2.40 1.04
N ILE A 42 -13.03 2.01 2.21
CA ILE A 42 -14.15 2.72 2.88
C ILE A 42 -13.83 4.20 3.06
N SER A 43 -12.61 4.55 3.48
CA SER A 43 -12.21 5.94 3.67
C SER A 43 -12.25 6.77 2.38
N ARG A 44 -11.96 6.17 1.23
CA ARG A 44 -11.79 6.87 -0.05
C ARG A 44 -13.08 6.87 -0.87
N ASP A 45 -13.65 5.69 -1.06
CA ASP A 45 -14.71 5.44 -2.06
C ASP A 45 -16.11 5.70 -1.50
N TYR A 46 -16.25 6.00 -0.20
CA TYR A 46 -17.56 6.32 0.40
C TYR A 46 -18.33 7.45 -0.29
N THR A 47 -17.64 8.41 -0.94
CA THR A 47 -18.30 9.49 -1.69
C THR A 47 -18.96 9.04 -3.00
N ALA A 48 -18.63 7.85 -3.50
CA ALA A 48 -19.33 7.19 -4.61
C ALA A 48 -20.67 6.59 -4.14
N ALA A 49 -20.75 6.17 -2.89
CA ALA A 49 -21.97 5.64 -2.28
C ALA A 49 -22.90 6.73 -1.76
N VAL A 50 -22.37 7.72 -1.03
CA VAL A 50 -23.15 8.72 -0.28
C VAL A 50 -22.64 10.13 -0.52
N GLN A 51 -23.57 11.04 -0.83
CA GLN A 51 -23.30 12.49 -0.92
C GLN A 51 -24.39 13.28 -0.21
N ASN A 52 -24.00 14.29 0.56
CA ASN A 52 -24.93 15.16 1.31
C ASN A 52 -25.95 14.40 2.18
N GLY A 53 -25.54 13.26 2.76
CA GLY A 53 -26.40 12.41 3.59
C GLY A 53 -27.40 11.54 2.83
N GLN A 54 -27.31 11.50 1.49
CA GLN A 54 -28.15 10.67 0.63
C GLN A 54 -27.33 9.58 -0.03
N VAL A 55 -27.89 8.38 -0.14
CA VAL A 55 -27.33 7.30 -0.96
C VAL A 55 -27.53 7.68 -2.41
N ILE A 56 -26.44 7.82 -3.15
CA ILE A 56 -26.45 8.13 -4.58
C ILE A 56 -26.21 6.88 -5.43
N ASP A 57 -25.65 5.83 -4.84
CA ASP A 57 -25.51 4.50 -5.43
C ASP A 57 -25.74 3.44 -4.35
N GLU A 58 -26.83 2.66 -4.50
CA GLU A 58 -27.24 1.64 -3.53
C GLU A 58 -26.29 0.43 -3.50
N ALA A 59 -25.66 0.09 -4.63
CA ALA A 59 -24.73 -1.04 -4.68
C ALA A 59 -23.42 -0.68 -3.97
N GLU A 60 -22.88 0.51 -4.26
CA GLU A 60 -21.70 1.04 -3.58
C GLU A 60 -21.98 1.22 -2.07
N PHE A 61 -23.17 1.68 -1.69
CA PHE A 61 -23.52 1.80 -0.27
C PHE A 61 -23.58 0.45 0.44
N ALA A 62 -24.19 -0.57 -0.18
CA ALA A 62 -24.18 -1.93 0.35
C ALA A 62 -22.76 -2.48 0.50
N GLU A 63 -21.86 -2.18 -0.46
CA GLU A 63 -20.45 -2.58 -0.39
C GLU A 63 -19.73 -1.91 0.80
N MET A 64 -19.98 -0.62 1.07
CA MET A 64 -19.42 0.05 2.26
C MET A 64 -19.85 -0.63 3.56
N GLN A 65 -21.11 -1.10 3.63
CA GLN A 65 -21.63 -1.84 4.78
C GLN A 65 -20.97 -3.22 4.91
N GLU A 66 -20.92 -3.98 3.81
CA GLU A 66 -20.27 -5.29 3.78
C GLU A 66 -18.80 -5.21 4.18
N PHE A 67 -18.06 -4.23 3.66
CA PHE A 67 -16.67 -4.03 4.02
C PHE A 67 -16.51 -3.62 5.48
N SER A 68 -17.40 -2.77 6.01
CA SER A 68 -17.41 -2.40 7.42
C SER A 68 -17.62 -3.62 8.33
N ASP A 69 -18.52 -4.52 7.98
CA ASP A 69 -18.76 -5.75 8.72
C ASP A 69 -17.59 -6.72 8.61
N LYS A 70 -17.04 -6.87 7.40
CA LYS A 70 -15.87 -7.72 7.13
C LYS A 70 -14.65 -7.29 7.93
N VAL A 71 -14.35 -5.98 8.00
CA VAL A 71 -13.21 -5.50 8.82
C VAL A 71 -13.44 -5.73 10.31
N TYR A 72 -14.68 -5.62 10.79
CA TYR A 72 -15.00 -5.93 12.19
C TYR A 72 -14.73 -7.39 12.50
N LEU A 73 -15.26 -8.31 11.69
CA LEU A 73 -15.09 -9.75 11.86
C LEU A 73 -13.61 -10.17 11.78
N LEU A 74 -12.85 -9.64 10.81
CA LEU A 74 -11.42 -9.94 10.69
C LEU A 74 -10.61 -9.53 11.93
N ILE A 75 -10.98 -8.42 12.59
CA ILE A 75 -10.33 -8.00 13.84
C ILE A 75 -10.82 -8.83 15.03
N GLU A 76 -12.10 -9.17 15.08
CA GLU A 76 -12.67 -10.02 16.13
C GLU A 76 -11.96 -11.38 16.19
N GLU A 77 -11.79 -12.00 15.02
CA GLU A 77 -11.14 -13.31 14.82
C GLU A 77 -9.61 -13.27 14.90
N SER A 78 -8.98 -12.10 14.94
CA SER A 78 -7.51 -11.96 14.95
C SER A 78 -6.87 -12.37 16.28
N ASP A 79 -5.56 -12.65 16.30
CA ASP A 79 -4.81 -12.90 17.54
C ASP A 79 -4.24 -11.63 18.20
N LEU A 80 -4.84 -10.45 17.94
CA LEU A 80 -4.40 -9.19 18.55
C LEU A 80 -4.52 -9.19 20.08
N PRO A 81 -3.60 -8.49 20.80
CA PRO A 81 -3.71 -8.31 22.24
C PRO A 81 -5.09 -7.77 22.64
N GLN A 82 -5.69 -8.36 23.67
CA GLN A 82 -7.11 -8.13 24.02
C GLN A 82 -7.48 -6.65 24.17
N ASP A 83 -6.65 -5.86 24.86
CA ASP A 83 -6.92 -4.43 25.10
C ASP A 83 -6.91 -3.62 23.79
N ASN A 84 -5.92 -3.88 22.92
CA ASN A 84 -5.85 -3.25 21.60
C ASN A 84 -6.99 -3.71 20.70
N LYS A 85 -7.32 -5.01 20.72
CA LYS A 85 -8.45 -5.57 19.96
C LYS A 85 -9.75 -4.88 20.35
N LEU A 86 -10.05 -4.76 21.64
CA LEU A 86 -11.26 -4.08 22.13
C LEU A 86 -11.32 -2.61 21.71
N LEU A 87 -10.18 -1.90 21.77
CA LEU A 87 -10.08 -0.52 21.29
C LEU A 87 -10.38 -0.40 19.79
N ILE A 88 -9.81 -1.28 18.97
CA ILE A 88 -10.03 -1.28 17.52
C ILE A 88 -11.49 -1.64 17.20
N LEU A 89 -12.04 -2.69 17.80
CA LEU A 89 -13.44 -3.08 17.61
C LEU A 89 -14.41 -1.97 18.00
N SER A 90 -14.12 -1.20 19.06
CA SER A 90 -14.93 -0.03 19.42
C SER A 90 -14.92 1.05 18.33
N GLN A 91 -13.79 1.25 17.65
CA GLN A 91 -13.69 2.23 16.56
C GLN A 91 -14.41 1.73 15.30
N LEU A 92 -14.28 0.44 14.97
CA LEU A 92 -14.95 -0.18 13.83
C LEU A 92 -16.48 -0.20 14.01
N LYS A 93 -16.96 -0.45 15.23
CA LYS A 93 -18.39 -0.36 15.55
C LYS A 93 -18.94 1.05 15.35
N GLU A 94 -18.19 2.07 15.75
CA GLU A 94 -18.59 3.47 15.50
C GLU A 94 -18.53 3.81 14.01
N LEU A 95 -17.54 3.31 13.27
CA LEU A 95 -17.46 3.46 11.81
C LEU A 95 -18.71 2.90 11.12
N GLY A 96 -19.08 1.64 11.40
CA GLY A 96 -20.28 1.01 10.83
C GLY A 96 -21.55 1.80 11.14
N LYS A 97 -21.72 2.26 12.38
CA LYS A 97 -22.83 3.14 12.77
C LYS A 97 -22.85 4.46 11.98
N GLN A 98 -21.70 5.07 11.71
CA GLN A 98 -21.64 6.31 10.94
C GLN A 98 -21.96 6.08 9.46
N ILE A 99 -21.56 4.92 8.91
CA ILE A 99 -21.93 4.48 7.56
C ILE A 99 -23.46 4.31 7.47
N GLU A 100 -24.09 3.58 8.39
CA GLU A 100 -25.54 3.38 8.45
C GLU A 100 -26.32 4.72 8.50
N ASN A 101 -25.81 5.66 9.30
CA ASN A 101 -26.37 7.00 9.46
C ASN A 101 -26.09 7.94 8.29
N LYS A 102 -25.39 7.48 7.24
CA LYS A 102 -25.06 8.27 6.05
C LYS A 102 -24.27 9.53 6.40
N SER A 103 -23.41 9.42 7.41
CA SER A 103 -22.68 10.55 7.96
C SER A 103 -21.72 11.17 6.94
N PRO A 104 -21.29 12.43 7.13
CA PRO A 104 -20.35 13.07 6.21
C PRO A 104 -19.06 12.28 6.02
N HIS A 105 -18.55 12.24 4.78
CA HIS A 105 -17.30 11.55 4.39
C HIS A 105 -16.13 11.82 5.35
N LYS A 106 -15.96 13.07 5.80
CA LYS A 106 -14.90 13.44 6.75
C LYS A 106 -14.95 12.64 8.06
N SER A 107 -16.14 12.31 8.56
CA SER A 107 -16.31 11.50 9.77
C SER A 107 -15.90 10.04 9.50
N ILE A 108 -16.32 9.50 8.35
CA ILE A 108 -15.98 8.15 7.90
C ILE A 108 -14.47 8.00 7.74
N SER A 109 -13.84 8.90 6.99
CA SER A 109 -12.40 8.87 6.74
C SER A 109 -11.59 8.99 8.03
N THR A 110 -12.00 9.87 8.95
CA THR A 110 -11.32 10.04 10.25
C THR A 110 -11.35 8.76 11.08
N LEU A 111 -12.50 8.07 11.14
CA LEU A 111 -12.63 6.83 11.91
C LEU A 111 -11.86 5.67 11.28
N ALA A 112 -11.97 5.50 9.96
CA ALA A 112 -11.24 4.47 9.23
C ALA A 112 -9.71 4.64 9.39
N GLN A 113 -9.20 5.87 9.23
CA GLN A 113 -7.78 6.17 9.44
C GLN A 113 -7.33 6.00 10.89
N LYS A 114 -8.20 6.25 11.87
CA LYS A 114 -7.90 6.02 13.29
C LYS A 114 -7.75 4.52 13.58
N ALA A 115 -8.69 3.69 13.12
CA ALA A 115 -8.63 2.24 13.30
C ALA A 115 -7.39 1.64 12.62
N ARG A 116 -7.12 2.06 11.39
CA ARG A 116 -5.93 1.69 10.63
C ARG A 116 -4.63 1.98 11.40
N ARG A 117 -4.47 3.19 11.94
CA ARG A 117 -3.27 3.56 12.70
C ARG A 117 -3.09 2.70 13.95
N GLU A 118 -4.17 2.39 14.66
CA GLU A 118 -4.09 1.55 15.86
C GLU A 118 -3.71 0.10 15.51
N ILE A 119 -4.22 -0.44 14.40
CA ILE A 119 -3.82 -1.76 13.89
C ILE A 119 -2.31 -1.78 13.60
N ILE A 120 -1.81 -0.82 12.83
CA ILE A 120 -0.39 -0.76 12.46
C ILE A 120 0.50 -0.63 13.70
N LYS A 121 0.13 0.27 14.61
CA LYS A 121 0.85 0.47 15.88
C LYS A 121 0.90 -0.79 16.73
N THR A 122 -0.20 -1.53 16.81
CA THR A 122 -0.31 -2.75 17.62
C THR A 122 0.49 -3.91 17.03
N THR A 123 0.48 -4.03 15.70
CA THR A 123 1.02 -5.20 14.98
C THR A 123 2.47 -5.02 14.56
N GLY A 124 2.95 -3.78 14.44
CA GLY A 124 4.22 -3.49 13.78
C GLY A 124 4.22 -3.87 12.29
N LEU A 125 3.03 -4.00 11.68
CA LEU A 125 2.89 -4.42 10.30
C LEU A 125 3.63 -3.44 9.40
N LYS A 126 4.52 -3.98 8.56
CA LYS A 126 5.31 -3.17 7.63
C LYS A 126 4.40 -2.61 6.55
N THR A 127 4.09 -1.31 6.68
CA THR A 127 3.31 -0.51 5.73
C THR A 127 4.16 0.31 4.79
N ALA A 128 5.48 0.17 4.87
CA ALA A 128 6.45 0.83 4.03
C ALA A 128 7.63 -0.10 3.74
N PRO A 129 8.32 0.08 2.61
CA PRO A 129 9.56 -0.61 2.34
C PRO A 129 10.68 -0.09 3.26
N LEU A 130 11.66 -0.95 3.57
CA LEU A 130 12.81 -0.58 4.43
C LEU A 130 13.81 0.34 3.72
N ILE A 131 13.84 0.28 2.39
CA ILE A 131 14.67 1.10 1.51
C ILE A 131 13.81 1.62 0.38
N TRP A 132 14.24 2.71 -0.25
CA TRP A 132 13.53 3.26 -1.40
C TRP A 132 13.39 2.22 -2.52
N PRO A 133 12.19 2.09 -3.13
CA PRO A 133 11.98 1.13 -4.21
C PRO A 133 12.71 1.50 -5.51
N ASP A 134 13.08 0.47 -6.27
CA ASP A 134 13.76 0.59 -7.57
C ASP A 134 12.73 0.71 -8.69
N LEU A 135 12.56 1.92 -9.23
CA LEU A 135 11.60 2.19 -10.30
C LEU A 135 11.97 1.49 -11.63
N LYS A 136 13.25 1.18 -11.87
CA LYS A 136 13.68 0.45 -13.08
C LYS A 136 13.23 -1.01 -12.99
N ASN A 137 13.37 -1.62 -11.81
CA ASN A 137 12.81 -2.95 -11.56
C ASN A 137 11.28 -2.93 -11.64
N GLY A 138 10.63 -1.95 -11.00
CA GLY A 138 9.18 -1.75 -11.07
C GLY A 138 8.67 -1.63 -12.51
N LYS A 139 9.36 -0.87 -13.37
CA LYS A 139 9.06 -0.77 -14.80
C LYS A 139 9.18 -2.11 -15.51
N SER A 140 10.24 -2.87 -15.26
CA SER A 140 10.44 -4.20 -15.86
C SER A 140 9.30 -5.15 -15.50
N LEU A 141 8.94 -5.20 -14.21
CA LEU A 141 7.84 -6.02 -13.72
C LEU A 141 6.50 -5.58 -14.30
N TYR A 142 6.26 -4.27 -14.43
CA TYR A 142 5.03 -3.73 -15.01
C TYR A 142 4.86 -4.16 -16.47
N VAL A 143 5.94 -4.06 -17.26
CA VAL A 143 5.97 -4.51 -18.65
C VAL A 143 5.60 -5.99 -18.76
N GLN A 144 6.17 -6.83 -17.90
CA GLN A 144 5.95 -8.27 -17.90
C GLN A 144 4.53 -8.68 -17.46
N ASN A 145 3.96 -7.99 -16.47
CA ASN A 145 2.79 -8.48 -15.75
C ASN A 145 1.50 -7.66 -15.97
N CYS A 146 1.62 -6.35 -16.23
CA CYS A 146 0.49 -5.43 -16.08
C CYS A 146 0.00 -4.84 -17.41
N THR A 147 0.88 -4.68 -18.40
CA THR A 147 0.60 -3.93 -19.64
C THR A 147 -0.53 -4.52 -20.49
N SER A 148 -0.76 -5.84 -20.41
CA SER A 148 -1.80 -6.51 -21.19
C SER A 148 -3.21 -6.02 -20.84
N CYS A 149 -3.45 -5.60 -19.60
CA CYS A 149 -4.71 -5.04 -19.13
C CYS A 149 -4.64 -3.51 -18.93
N HIS A 150 -3.58 -3.00 -18.31
CA HIS A 150 -3.46 -1.58 -17.95
C HIS A 150 -2.84 -0.69 -19.04
N GLY A 151 -2.39 -1.27 -20.16
CA GLY A 151 -1.73 -0.55 -21.26
C GLY A 151 -0.25 -0.30 -21.00
N VAL A 152 0.52 0.01 -22.05
CA VAL A 152 1.98 0.24 -21.94
C VAL A 152 2.30 1.48 -21.10
N ASN A 153 1.45 2.51 -21.19
CA ASN A 153 1.60 3.78 -20.48
C ASN A 153 0.71 3.88 -19.23
N GLY A 154 -0.01 2.81 -18.86
CA GLY A 154 -0.92 2.83 -17.71
C GLY A 154 -2.28 3.48 -17.96
N SER A 155 -2.71 3.65 -19.21
CA SER A 155 -3.96 4.32 -19.55
C SER A 155 -5.23 3.47 -19.34
N GLY A 156 -5.10 2.22 -18.88
CA GLY A 156 -6.22 1.29 -18.68
C GLY A 156 -6.76 0.69 -19.98
N ASP A 157 -6.01 0.80 -21.07
CA ASP A 157 -6.40 0.49 -22.46
C ASP A 157 -5.63 -0.69 -23.05
N GLY A 158 -5.14 -1.59 -22.20
CA GLY A 158 -4.43 -2.78 -22.65
C GLY A 158 -5.27 -3.66 -23.57
N ARG A 159 -4.62 -4.51 -24.37
CA ARG A 159 -5.31 -5.40 -25.33
C ARG A 159 -6.40 -6.29 -24.71
N LEU A 160 -6.31 -6.57 -23.41
CA LEU A 160 -7.28 -7.37 -22.65
C LEU A 160 -8.30 -6.52 -21.89
N ALA A 161 -8.22 -5.19 -21.92
CA ALA A 161 -9.11 -4.31 -21.16
C ALA A 161 -10.56 -4.38 -21.63
N ALA A 162 -10.77 -4.58 -22.94
CA ALA A 162 -12.10 -4.59 -23.54
C ALA A 162 -13.00 -5.68 -22.93
N GLY A 163 -14.12 -5.27 -22.34
CA GLY A 163 -15.13 -6.16 -21.77
C GLY A 163 -14.91 -6.56 -20.31
N LEU A 164 -13.81 -6.13 -19.67
CA LEU A 164 -13.61 -6.34 -18.24
C LEU A 164 -14.53 -5.44 -17.41
N LYS A 165 -15.08 -6.00 -16.33
CA LYS A 165 -15.89 -5.29 -15.34
C LYS A 165 -15.38 -5.60 -13.93
N PRO A 166 -14.95 -4.58 -13.16
CA PRO A 166 -14.71 -3.20 -13.58
C PRO A 166 -13.62 -3.11 -14.67
N ALA A 167 -13.58 -1.98 -15.38
CA ALA A 167 -12.51 -1.70 -16.35
C ALA A 167 -11.16 -1.54 -15.61
N PRO A 168 -10.02 -1.92 -16.23
CA PRO A 168 -8.71 -1.70 -15.62
C PRO A 168 -8.47 -0.23 -15.26
N THR A 169 -7.89 0.01 -14.10
CA THR A 169 -7.58 1.36 -13.63
C THR A 169 -6.68 2.10 -14.63
N ASN A 170 -7.08 3.31 -15.00
CA ASN A 170 -6.25 4.28 -15.70
C ASN A 170 -5.37 5.02 -14.68
N PHE A 171 -4.09 4.66 -14.61
CA PHE A 171 -3.10 5.24 -13.72
C PHE A 171 -2.69 6.67 -14.09
N LEU A 172 -3.14 7.20 -15.24
CA LEU A 172 -2.94 8.60 -15.62
C LEU A 172 -4.08 9.51 -15.13
N ASN A 173 -5.16 8.95 -14.59
CA ASN A 173 -6.25 9.75 -14.01
C ASN A 173 -5.79 10.40 -12.70
N ALA A 174 -5.46 11.69 -12.77
CA ALA A 174 -4.95 12.44 -11.63
C ALA A 174 -5.92 12.49 -10.45
N ASN A 175 -7.22 12.65 -10.70
CA ASN A 175 -8.26 12.74 -9.66
C ASN A 175 -8.36 11.44 -8.86
N LEU A 176 -8.25 10.30 -9.53
CA LEU A 176 -8.25 9.00 -8.87
C LEU A 176 -6.92 8.74 -8.17
N MET A 177 -5.81 8.89 -8.90
CA MET A 177 -4.51 8.46 -8.40
C MET A 177 -3.97 9.36 -7.29
N GLN A 178 -4.42 10.62 -7.16
CA GLN A 178 -3.99 11.48 -6.06
C GLN A 178 -4.49 10.99 -4.69
N GLU A 179 -5.57 10.22 -4.66
CA GLU A 179 -6.17 9.66 -3.45
C GLU A 179 -5.59 8.28 -3.08
N ILE A 180 -4.70 7.73 -3.93
CA ILE A 180 -4.11 6.40 -3.75
C ILE A 180 -2.65 6.54 -3.30
N SER A 181 -2.33 5.95 -2.15
CA SER A 181 -0.96 5.76 -1.66
C SER A 181 -0.26 4.58 -2.34
N PRO A 182 1.08 4.57 -2.40
CA PRO A 182 1.83 3.38 -2.81
C PRO A 182 1.48 2.12 -2.00
N PHE A 183 1.18 2.23 -0.71
CA PHE A 183 0.82 1.08 0.12
C PHE A 183 -0.54 0.48 -0.27
N GLN A 184 -1.51 1.31 -0.64
CA GLN A 184 -2.78 0.81 -1.19
C GLN A 184 -2.55 0.09 -2.54
N ALA A 185 -1.70 0.65 -3.41
CA ALA A 185 -1.31 -0.02 -4.64
C ALA A 185 -0.59 -1.35 -4.36
N TYR A 186 0.33 -1.38 -3.40
CA TYR A 186 1.01 -2.59 -2.92
C TYR A 186 0.02 -3.67 -2.50
N ASN A 187 -0.96 -3.33 -1.64
CA ASN A 187 -1.95 -4.30 -1.18
C ASN A 187 -2.83 -4.81 -2.33
N THR A 188 -3.25 -3.92 -3.23
CA THR A 188 -4.04 -4.29 -4.42
C THR A 188 -3.27 -5.25 -5.32
N ILE A 189 -1.96 -5.01 -5.53
CA ILE A 189 -1.11 -5.92 -6.33
C ILE A 189 -0.93 -7.25 -5.60
N LYS A 190 -0.65 -7.23 -4.30
CA LYS A 190 -0.41 -8.45 -3.51
C LYS A 190 -1.65 -9.33 -3.43
N LEU A 191 -2.82 -8.74 -3.16
CA LEU A 191 -4.04 -9.47 -2.85
C LEU A 191 -4.94 -9.67 -4.07
N GLY A 192 -4.80 -8.85 -5.10
CA GLY A 192 -5.78 -8.76 -6.19
C GLY A 192 -7.07 -8.07 -5.72
N VAL A 193 -8.09 -8.10 -6.57
CA VAL A 193 -9.43 -7.60 -6.24
C VAL A 193 -10.44 -8.72 -6.52
N GLU A 194 -11.01 -9.26 -5.46
CA GLU A 194 -11.98 -10.36 -5.51
C GLU A 194 -13.18 -10.00 -6.41
N GLY A 195 -13.66 -10.97 -7.19
CA GLY A 195 -14.76 -10.75 -8.14
C GLY A 195 -14.38 -9.99 -9.43
N THR A 196 -13.11 -9.62 -9.61
CA THR A 196 -12.62 -8.91 -10.82
C THR A 196 -11.55 -9.71 -11.56
N ALA A 197 -11.10 -9.19 -12.72
CA ALA A 197 -9.97 -9.76 -13.44
C ALA A 197 -8.60 -9.41 -12.84
N MET A 198 -8.54 -8.56 -11.80
CA MET A 198 -7.29 -8.20 -11.13
C MET A 198 -6.87 -9.31 -10.16
N GLN A 199 -6.07 -10.25 -10.67
CA GLN A 199 -5.55 -11.37 -9.87
C GLN A 199 -4.52 -10.92 -8.81
N SER A 200 -4.30 -11.80 -7.83
CA SER A 200 -3.22 -11.66 -6.83
C SER A 200 -1.84 -11.91 -7.46
N PHE A 201 -0.87 -11.08 -7.10
CA PHE A 201 0.55 -11.27 -7.41
C PHE A 201 1.37 -11.65 -6.16
N ALA A 202 0.76 -12.41 -5.24
CA ALA A 202 1.42 -12.84 -4.00
C ALA A 202 2.69 -13.69 -4.21
N THR A 203 2.90 -14.22 -5.42
CA THR A 203 4.13 -14.93 -5.82
C THR A 203 5.35 -14.01 -5.99
N LEU A 204 5.15 -12.71 -6.20
CA LEU A 204 6.23 -11.73 -6.17
C LEU A 204 6.66 -11.45 -4.73
N SER A 205 7.96 -11.20 -4.55
CA SER A 205 8.49 -10.78 -3.26
C SER A 205 7.96 -9.40 -2.86
N ASP A 206 7.92 -9.12 -1.55
CA ASP A 206 7.44 -7.82 -1.07
C ASP A 206 8.27 -6.66 -1.62
N LYS A 207 9.58 -6.85 -1.84
CA LYS A 207 10.42 -5.85 -2.50
C LYS A 207 9.94 -5.57 -3.92
N GLU A 208 9.69 -6.59 -4.73
CA GLU A 208 9.23 -6.44 -6.12
C GLU A 208 7.86 -5.76 -6.20
N ILE A 209 6.96 -6.04 -5.26
CA ILE A 209 5.64 -5.41 -5.21
C ILE A 209 5.77 -3.94 -4.78
N TRP A 210 6.69 -3.60 -3.88
CA TRP A 210 6.99 -2.21 -3.56
C TRP A 210 7.56 -1.45 -4.75
N ASP A 211 8.49 -2.05 -5.50
CA ASP A 211 9.05 -1.50 -6.74
C ASP A 211 7.93 -1.23 -7.76
N LEU A 212 7.02 -2.20 -7.96
CA LEU A 212 5.83 -2.04 -8.81
C LEU A 212 4.89 -0.92 -8.34
N ALA A 213 4.57 -0.89 -7.05
CA ALA A 213 3.62 0.07 -6.49
C ALA A 213 4.11 1.51 -6.65
N PHE A 214 5.39 1.76 -6.38
CA PHE A 214 6.01 3.07 -6.59
C PHE A 214 6.11 3.42 -8.08
N TYR A 215 6.43 2.45 -8.95
CA TYR A 215 6.43 2.68 -10.39
C TYR A 215 5.04 3.04 -10.94
N ILE A 216 3.98 2.33 -10.54
CA ILE A 216 2.60 2.66 -10.95
C ILE A 216 2.23 4.08 -10.52
N LYS A 217 2.66 4.49 -9.33
CA LYS A 217 2.45 5.85 -8.81
C LYS A 217 3.24 6.93 -9.58
N SER A 218 4.36 6.56 -10.21
CA SER A 218 5.17 7.48 -11.01
C SER A 218 4.60 7.74 -12.41
N LEU A 219 3.81 6.81 -12.95
CA LEU A 219 3.29 6.85 -14.34
C LEU A 219 2.58 8.16 -14.69
N ARG A 220 1.78 8.71 -13.76
CA ARG A 220 1.04 9.96 -14.00
C ARG A 220 1.91 11.21 -14.13
N PHE A 221 3.19 11.10 -13.79
CA PHE A 221 4.17 12.17 -13.80
C PHE A 221 5.28 11.97 -14.84
N THR A 222 5.35 10.81 -15.51
CA THR A 222 6.50 10.45 -16.35
C THR A 222 6.79 11.49 -17.44
N THR A 223 5.77 11.98 -18.15
CA THR A 223 5.96 12.98 -19.21
C THR A 223 6.51 14.31 -18.68
N GLN A 224 6.02 14.78 -17.53
CA GLN A 224 6.49 16.01 -16.90
C GLN A 224 7.90 15.82 -16.31
N ALA A 225 8.19 14.61 -15.82
CA ALA A 225 9.45 14.30 -15.19
C ALA A 225 10.61 14.22 -16.18
N ASP A 226 10.39 13.61 -17.35
CA ASP A 226 11.40 13.53 -18.42
C ASP A 226 11.86 14.92 -18.91
N GLN A 227 11.06 15.96 -18.66
CA GLN A 227 11.32 17.34 -19.08
C GLN A 227 11.93 18.22 -17.98
N ASN A 228 12.10 17.71 -16.75
CA ASN A 228 12.47 18.51 -15.60
C ASN A 228 13.77 18.02 -14.94
N THR A 229 14.84 18.78 -15.14
CA THR A 229 16.19 18.48 -14.61
C THR A 229 16.34 18.75 -13.11
N GLU A 230 15.38 19.42 -12.46
CA GLU A 230 15.45 19.77 -11.04
C GLU A 230 14.87 18.67 -10.13
N LEU A 231 14.27 17.61 -10.67
CA LEU A 231 13.49 16.67 -9.87
C LEU A 231 14.32 15.93 -8.82
N GLN A 232 15.60 15.64 -9.07
CA GLN A 232 16.46 15.05 -8.04
C GLN A 232 16.65 16.02 -6.86
N GLN A 233 16.85 17.31 -7.13
CA GLN A 233 16.95 18.33 -6.08
C GLN A 233 15.62 18.48 -5.31
N LYS A 234 14.49 18.43 -6.01
CA LYS A 234 13.15 18.49 -5.39
C LYS A 234 12.90 17.26 -4.53
N PHE A 235 13.33 16.08 -4.98
CA PHE A 235 13.33 14.85 -4.19
C PHE A 235 14.15 15.02 -2.91
N ASP A 236 15.40 15.47 -3.00
CA ASP A 236 16.28 15.63 -1.84
C ASP A 236 15.67 16.60 -0.81
N LEU A 237 15.09 17.71 -1.27
CA LEU A 237 14.39 18.67 -0.40
C LEU A 237 13.15 18.06 0.26
N ALA A 238 12.35 17.33 -0.50
CA ALA A 238 11.14 16.70 0.01
C ALA A 238 11.47 15.58 1.02
N ASN A 239 12.50 14.78 0.74
CA ASN A 239 12.98 13.68 1.60
C ASN A 239 13.63 14.17 2.90
N ASN A 240 13.94 15.48 3.02
CA ASN A 240 14.29 16.11 4.30
C ASN A 240 13.07 16.53 5.13
N THR A 241 11.88 16.57 4.52
CA THR A 241 10.62 17.02 5.15
C THR A 241 9.74 15.85 5.56
N VAL A 242 9.65 14.83 4.71
CA VAL A 242 8.85 13.62 4.92
C VAL A 242 9.72 12.38 4.80
N ASN A 243 9.39 11.33 5.54
CA ASN A 243 10.13 10.06 5.48
C ASN A 243 9.48 9.04 4.53
N LEU A 244 10.18 7.93 4.23
CA LEU A 244 9.70 6.89 3.32
C LEU A 244 8.39 6.23 3.77
N GLU A 245 8.12 6.15 5.07
CA GLU A 245 6.84 5.62 5.57
C GLU A 245 5.68 6.54 5.20
N GLU A 246 5.84 7.85 5.37
CA GLU A 246 4.85 8.84 4.93
C GLU A 246 4.66 8.78 3.41
N VAL A 247 5.75 8.69 2.64
CA VAL A 247 5.67 8.60 1.17
C VAL A 247 4.96 7.34 0.72
N ALA A 248 5.18 6.21 1.40
CA ALA A 248 4.55 4.94 1.08
C ALA A 248 3.07 4.89 1.49
N THR A 249 2.69 5.53 2.60
CA THR A 249 1.37 5.34 3.21
C THR A 249 0.38 6.48 3.00
N LEU A 250 0.85 7.69 2.70
CA LEU A 250 -0.02 8.83 2.41
C LEU A 250 -0.42 8.86 0.94
N SER A 251 -1.68 9.24 0.70
CA SER A 251 -2.13 9.68 -0.63
C SER A 251 -1.35 10.93 -1.06
N ASP A 252 -1.40 11.29 -2.34
CA ASP A 252 -0.72 12.50 -2.80
C ASP A 252 -1.36 13.76 -2.20
N VAL A 253 -2.68 13.76 -2.00
CA VAL A 253 -3.39 14.86 -1.33
C VAL A 253 -2.95 15.05 0.12
N GLU A 254 -2.72 13.95 0.84
CA GLU A 254 -2.22 14.00 2.22
C GLU A 254 -0.74 14.37 2.27
N LEU A 255 0.06 13.78 1.38
CA LEU A 255 1.50 14.06 1.30
C LEU A 255 1.76 15.52 0.94
N LEU A 256 0.97 16.11 0.04
CA LEU A 256 1.02 17.54 -0.26
C LEU A 256 0.73 18.41 0.97
N LYS A 257 -0.12 17.97 1.91
CA LYS A 257 -0.33 18.71 3.18
C LYS A 257 0.90 18.62 4.08
N SER A 258 1.57 17.47 4.14
CA SER A 258 2.82 17.30 4.90
C SER A 258 3.98 18.09 4.28
N LEU A 259 4.00 18.26 2.97
CA LEU A 259 5.02 19.04 2.25
C LEU A 259 4.78 20.56 2.27
N ARG A 260 3.57 21.01 2.64
CA ARG A 260 3.26 22.45 2.75
C ARG A 260 3.91 23.02 4.02
N ASN A 261 5.06 23.64 3.85
CA ASN A 261 5.53 24.69 4.75
C ASN A 261 4.96 26.05 4.30
N ASP A 262 4.93 27.05 5.20
CA ASP A 262 4.35 28.40 4.99
C ASP A 262 4.88 29.18 3.76
N TYR A 263 5.81 28.61 3.00
CA TYR A 263 6.40 29.15 1.78
C TYR A 263 6.64 28.02 0.75
N SER A 264 5.83 27.90 -0.32
CA SER A 264 6.33 27.67 -1.70
C SER A 264 5.21 27.38 -2.71
N ALA A 265 5.42 27.87 -3.94
CA ALA A 265 4.65 27.55 -5.14
C ALA A 265 5.04 26.19 -5.78
N ASP A 266 5.91 25.42 -5.12
CA ASP A 266 6.62 24.27 -5.71
C ASP A 266 6.23 22.91 -5.10
N THR A 267 5.19 22.83 -4.26
CA THR A 267 4.82 21.58 -3.56
C THR A 267 4.50 20.43 -4.52
N GLU A 268 3.96 20.73 -5.70
CA GLU A 268 3.72 19.74 -6.76
C GLU A 268 5.01 19.19 -7.35
N LEU A 269 6.07 20.00 -7.47
CA LEU A 269 7.39 19.54 -7.91
C LEU A 269 8.08 18.68 -6.84
N LEU A 270 7.89 19.00 -5.56
CA LEU A 270 8.35 18.15 -4.45
C LEU A 270 7.68 16.78 -4.49
N LEU A 271 6.34 16.75 -4.65
CA LEU A 271 5.59 15.51 -4.83
C LEU A 271 6.09 14.74 -6.05
N MET A 272 6.25 15.42 -7.19
CA MET A 272 6.76 14.80 -8.43
C MET A 272 8.15 14.19 -8.22
N GLY A 273 9.04 14.89 -7.52
CA GLY A 273 10.36 14.37 -7.12
C GLY A 273 10.22 13.07 -6.32
N LEU A 274 9.42 13.06 -5.25
CA LEU A 274 9.16 11.86 -4.42
C LEU A 274 8.53 10.69 -5.19
N ARG A 275 7.80 10.97 -6.27
CA ARG A 275 7.12 9.94 -7.06
C ARG A 275 7.96 9.42 -8.22
N THR A 276 8.98 10.14 -8.65
CA THR A 276 9.74 9.81 -9.87
C THR A 276 11.24 9.62 -9.65
N GLN A 277 11.77 10.04 -8.50
CA GLN A 277 13.19 9.93 -8.13
C GLN A 277 13.35 9.13 -6.83
N PHE A 278 14.57 8.66 -6.58
CA PHE A 278 14.94 7.94 -5.36
C PHE A 278 16.46 8.10 -5.10
N PRO A 279 16.97 7.72 -3.91
CA PRO A 279 18.39 7.88 -3.61
C PRO A 279 19.25 7.01 -4.55
N GLY A 280 20.12 7.63 -5.33
CA GLY A 280 21.17 6.93 -6.08
C GLY A 280 20.98 6.80 -7.60
N ASP A 281 20.18 7.66 -8.23
CA ASP A 281 20.08 7.72 -9.71
C ASP A 281 21.13 8.65 -10.38
N ASN A 282 22.19 9.04 -9.65
CA ASN A 282 23.35 9.76 -10.21
C ASN A 282 24.34 8.85 -10.94
#